data_AF-A0A498JUH7-F1
#
_entry.id   AF-A0A498JUH7-F1
#
_cell.length_a   1.000
_cell.length_b   1.000
_cell.length_c   1.000
_cell.angle_alpha   90.00
_cell.angle_beta   90.00
_cell.angle_gamma   90.00
#
_symmetry.space_group_name_H-M   'P 1'
#
loop_
_entity.id
_entity.type
_entity.pdbx_description
1 polymer ?
#
loop_
_entity_poly.entity_id
_entity_poly.type
_entity_poly.pdbx_seq_one_letter_code
_entity_poly.pdbx_strand_id
1 'polypeptide(L)'
;MEELFQSLPLKNLKSDVVTWTSRLGAYPIKKLNTRCLEIFEEMIGAGCYPDVETAKVLLGACSSDDQTEQVSTVIRTMHKDVRTVLPI
;
A
#
# COMPACT_ATOMS: atom_id res chain seq x y z
N MET A 1 -13.95 -5.84 -8.90
CA MET A 1 -13.22 -5.06 -7.86
C MET A 1 -12.36 -3.99 -8.50
N GLU A 2 -11.49 -4.30 -9.46
CA GLU A 2 -10.60 -3.29 -10.06
C GLU A 2 -11.34 -2.15 -10.82
N GLU A 3 -12.41 -2.47 -11.55
CA GLU A 3 -13.26 -1.47 -12.22
C GLU A 3 -13.88 -0.45 -11.25
N LEU A 4 -14.18 -0.86 -10.00
CA LEU A 4 -14.70 0.03 -8.98
C LEU A 4 -13.66 1.11 -8.65
N PHE A 5 -12.40 0.71 -8.45
CA PHE A 5 -11.31 1.63 -8.15
C PHE A 5 -10.98 2.56 -9.32
N GLN A 6 -11.06 2.07 -10.55
CA GLN A 6 -10.91 2.91 -11.75
C GLN A 6 -12.04 3.94 -11.91
N SER A 7 -13.22 3.67 -11.36
CA SER A 7 -14.35 4.60 -11.40
C SER A 7 -14.31 5.70 -10.33
N LEU A 8 -13.51 5.56 -9.26
CA LEU A 8 -13.45 6.53 -8.16
C LEU A 8 -13.00 7.93 -8.64
N PRO A 9 -11.92 8.06 -9.43
CA PRO A 9 -11.50 9.36 -9.96
C PRO A 9 -12.56 9.99 -10.86
N LEU A 10 -13.27 9.18 -11.66
CA LEU A 10 -14.35 9.63 -12.55
C LEU A 10 -15.56 10.20 -11.78
N LYS A 11 -15.71 9.82 -10.51
CA LYS A 11 -16.77 10.29 -9.62
C LYS A 11 -16.31 11.42 -8.67
N ASN A 12 -15.12 11.98 -8.88
CA ASN A 12 -14.48 12.94 -7.97
C ASN A 12 -14.30 12.41 -6.54
N LEU A 13 -14.19 11.08 -6.36
CA LEU A 13 -13.93 10.45 -5.08
C LEU A 13 -12.42 10.26 -4.91
N LYS A 14 -11.87 10.78 -3.80
CA LYS A 14 -10.45 10.60 -3.47
C LYS A 14 -10.26 9.29 -2.72
N SER A 15 -9.42 8.42 -3.25
CA SER A 15 -9.01 7.18 -2.58
C SER A 15 -8.20 7.49 -1.32
N ASP A 16 -8.65 6.95 -0.19
CA ASP A 16 -7.97 7.03 1.10
C ASP A 16 -7.22 5.73 1.44
N VAL A 17 -6.54 5.69 2.60
CA VAL A 17 -5.72 4.56 3.02
C VAL A 17 -6.52 3.25 3.08
N VAL A 18 -7.79 3.34 3.47
CA VAL A 18 -8.71 2.20 3.56
C VAL A 18 -9.07 1.67 2.18
N THR A 19 -9.34 2.58 1.24
CA THR A 19 -9.61 2.26 -0.17
C THR A 19 -8.44 1.50 -0.79
N TRP A 20 -7.22 2.01 -0.63
CA TRP A 20 -6.00 1.36 -1.15
C TRP A 20 -5.70 0.03 -0.46
N THR A 21 -5.84 -0.03 0.87
CA THR A 21 -5.62 -1.27 1.64
C THR A 21 -6.62 -2.36 1.26
N SER A 22 -7.88 -1.98 1.03
CA SER A 22 -8.91 -2.90 0.53
C SER A 22 -8.61 -3.39 -0.89
N ARG A 23 -8.08 -2.52 -1.75
CA ARG A 23 -7.64 -2.89 -3.10
C ARG A 23 -6.50 -3.90 -3.05
N LEU A 24 -5.48 -3.67 -2.20
CA LEU A 24 -4.38 -4.59 -1.97
C LEU A 24 -4.86 -5.94 -1.42
N GLY A 25 -5.78 -5.92 -0.44
CA GLY A 25 -6.33 -7.14 0.17
C GLY A 25 -7.25 -7.95 -0.73
N ALA A 26 -7.74 -7.37 -1.84
CA ALA A 26 -8.54 -8.08 -2.82
C ALA A 26 -7.71 -9.02 -3.73
N TYR A 27 -6.37 -8.86 -3.73
CA TYR A 27 -5.48 -9.74 -4.47
C TYR A 27 -5.13 -11.00 -3.66
N PRO A 28 -4.94 -12.16 -4.31
CA PRO A 28 -4.59 -13.38 -3.61
C PRO A 28 -3.31 -13.24 -2.78
N ILE A 29 -3.41 -13.61 -1.50
CA ILE A 29 -2.31 -13.59 -0.51
C ILE A 29 -1.19 -14.59 -0.90
N LYS A 30 -1.44 -15.51 -1.84
CA LYS A 30 -0.46 -16.49 -2.29
C LYS A 30 0.21 -16.00 -3.57
N LYS A 31 1.47 -15.57 -3.44
CA LYS A 31 2.32 -14.89 -4.44
C LYS A 31 2.06 -13.40 -4.46
N LEU A 32 2.99 -12.63 -3.88
CA LEU A 32 3.05 -11.18 -4.04
C LEU A 32 3.09 -10.95 -5.53
N ASN A 33 1.94 -10.57 -6.06
CA ASN A 33 1.80 -10.32 -7.47
C ASN A 33 2.54 -8.99 -7.72
N THR A 34 3.25 -8.87 -8.83
CA THR A 34 3.78 -7.58 -9.31
C THR A 34 2.71 -6.49 -9.19
N ARG A 35 1.44 -6.86 -9.38
CA ARG A 35 0.30 -5.99 -9.19
C ARG A 35 0.13 -5.38 -7.78
N CYS A 36 0.44 -6.12 -6.71
CA CYS A 36 0.38 -5.57 -5.36
C CYS A 36 1.44 -4.48 -5.15
N LEU A 37 2.63 -4.65 -5.73
CA LEU A 37 3.68 -3.63 -5.69
C LEU A 37 3.30 -2.41 -6.53
N GLU A 38 2.75 -2.61 -7.72
CA GLU A 38 2.24 -1.51 -8.56
C GLU A 38 1.14 -0.69 -7.85
N ILE A 39 0.17 -1.36 -7.21
CA ILE A 39 -0.89 -0.68 -6.45
C ILE A 39 -0.32 0.09 -5.27
N PHE A 40 0.69 -0.47 -4.62
CA PHE A 40 1.40 0.20 -3.55
C PHE A 40 2.13 1.45 -4.06
N GLU A 41 2.82 1.38 -5.20
CA GLU A 41 3.42 2.56 -5.84
C GLU A 41 2.38 3.61 -6.26
N GLU A 42 1.23 3.18 -6.83
CA GLU A 42 0.11 4.05 -7.18
C GLU A 42 -0.42 4.81 -5.94
N MET A 43 -0.55 4.11 -4.80
CA MET A 43 -1.01 4.68 -3.53
C MET A 43 -0.09 5.82 -3.07
N ILE A 44 1.23 5.61 -3.14
CA ILE A 44 2.24 6.62 -2.77
C ILE A 44 2.25 7.77 -3.76
N GLY A 45 2.18 7.49 -5.06
CA GLY A 45 2.08 8.50 -6.10
C GLY A 45 0.84 9.40 -5.95
N ALA A 46 -0.24 8.86 -5.36
CA ALA A 46 -1.44 9.60 -5.01
C ALA A 46 -1.32 10.42 -3.69
N GLY A 47 -0.15 10.40 -3.04
CA GLY A 47 0.10 11.06 -1.76
C GLY A 47 -0.62 10.40 -0.57
N CYS A 48 -1.04 9.14 -0.73
CA CYS A 48 -1.63 8.35 0.33
C CYS A 48 -0.56 7.44 0.92
N TYR A 49 -0.25 7.59 2.20
CA TYR A 49 0.82 6.81 2.83
C TYR A 49 0.26 5.57 3.52
N PRO A 50 0.91 4.40 3.37
CA PRO A 50 0.50 3.15 3.98
C PRO A 50 0.53 3.25 5.50
N ASP A 51 -0.42 2.55 6.13
CA ASP A 51 -0.45 2.41 7.57
C ASP A 51 -0.04 0.98 8.00
N VAL A 52 -0.18 0.71 9.30
CA VAL A 52 0.12 -0.59 9.88
C VAL A 52 -0.74 -1.70 9.27
N GLU A 53 -1.98 -1.40 8.87
CA GLU A 53 -2.87 -2.38 8.24
C GLU A 53 -2.45 -2.66 6.81
N THR A 54 -2.09 -1.63 6.04
CA THR A 54 -1.51 -1.78 4.70
C THR A 54 -0.25 -2.66 4.75
N ALA A 55 0.61 -2.44 5.74
CA ALA A 55 1.82 -3.24 5.95
C ALA A 55 1.52 -4.72 6.18
N LYS A 56 0.53 -5.05 7.01
CA LYS A 56 0.13 -6.45 7.25
C LYS A 56 -0.36 -7.13 5.99
N VAL A 57 -1.16 -6.43 5.18
CA VAL A 57 -1.67 -6.96 3.90
C VAL A 57 -0.52 -7.27 2.94
N LEU A 58 0.44 -6.35 2.80
CA LEU A 58 1.60 -6.54 1.92
C LEU A 58 2.52 -7.67 2.40
N LEU A 59 2.80 -7.73 3.70
CA LEU A 59 3.62 -8.80 4.29
C LEU A 59 2.94 -10.16 4.20
N GLY A 60 1.62 -10.23 4.39
CA GLY A 60 0.86 -11.46 4.20
C GLY A 60 0.92 -11.97 2.76
N ALA A 61 0.98 -11.06 1.79
CA ALA A 61 1.08 -11.42 0.38
C ALA A 61 2.52 -11.83 -0.04
N CYS A 62 3.55 -11.55 0.76
CA CYS A 62 4.93 -11.94 0.47
C CYS A 62 5.09 -13.47 0.46
N SER A 63 5.82 -13.99 -0.52
CA SER A 63 6.04 -15.44 -0.69
C SER A 63 7.51 -15.86 -0.63
N SER A 64 8.40 -14.88 -0.48
CA SER A 64 9.84 -15.08 -0.28
C SER A 64 10.38 -14.04 0.71
N ASP A 65 11.52 -14.36 1.30
CA ASP A 65 12.22 -13.45 2.21
C ASP A 65 12.66 -12.17 1.49
N ASP A 66 13.11 -12.28 0.23
CA ASP A 66 13.47 -11.12 -0.61
C ASP A 66 12.30 -10.13 -0.78
N GLN A 67 11.09 -10.65 -0.99
CA GLN A 67 9.89 -9.82 -1.14
C GLN A 67 9.48 -9.18 0.18
N THR A 68 9.61 -9.93 1.27
CA THR A 68 9.38 -9.42 2.62
C THR A 68 10.36 -8.29 2.95
N GLU A 69 11.63 -8.45 2.58
CA GLU A 69 12.67 -7.43 2.79
C GLU A 69 12.41 -6.17 1.97
N GLN A 70 12.06 -6.29 0.68
CA GLN A 70 11.68 -5.15 -0.16
C GLN A 70 10.52 -4.36 0.44
N VAL A 71 9.40 -5.02 0.73
CA VAL A 71 8.22 -4.38 1.33
C VAL A 71 8.58 -3.68 2.65
N SER A 72 9.33 -4.37 3.52
CA SER A 72 9.75 -3.81 4.80
C SER A 72 10.70 -2.61 4.65
N THR A 73 11.55 -2.62 3.63
CA THR A 73 12.48 -1.53 3.35
C THR A 73 11.71 -0.30 2.92
N VAL A 74 10.78 -0.45 1.97
CA VAL A 74 9.99 0.68 1.47
C VAL A 74 9.16 1.32 2.59
N ILE A 75 8.47 0.49 3.39
CA ILE A 75 7.70 0.96 4.56
C ILE A 75 8.61 1.70 5.57
N ARG A 76 9.81 1.18 5.85
CA ARG A 76 10.76 1.84 6.77
C ARG A 76 11.26 3.17 6.23
N THR A 77 11.58 3.27 4.94
CA THR A 77 11.99 4.55 4.33
C THR A 77 10.87 5.59 4.42
N MET A 78 9.61 5.20 4.26
CA MET A 78 8.48 6.13 4.40
C MET A 78 8.30 6.63 5.83
N HIS A 79 8.46 5.77 6.84
CA HIS A 79 8.37 6.20 8.25
C HIS A 79 9.60 6.95 8.74
N LYS A 80 10.75 6.89 8.05
CA LYS A 80 11.93 7.70 8.39
C LYS A 80 11.69 9.20 8.13
N ASP A 81 10.87 9.55 7.15
CA ASP A 81 10.48 10.95 6.90
C ASP A 81 9.43 11.48 7.89
N VAL A 82 8.83 10.62 8.72
CA VAL A 82 7.84 10.99 9.76
C VAL A 82 8.48 11.17 11.14
N ARG A 83 9.82 11.29 11.22
CA ARG A 83 10.52 11.62 12.47
C ARG A 83 11.12 13.02 12.46
N THR A 84 10.29 14.07 12.32
CA THR A 84 10.60 15.42 12.85
C THR A 84 9.35 16.29 12.98
N VAL A 85 8.35 15.90 13.77
CA VAL A 85 7.47 16.86 14.47
C VAL A 85 6.75 16.15 15.63
N LEU A 86 7.47 15.91 16.71
CA LEU A 86 6.85 15.86 18.03
C LEU A 86 7.34 17.13 18.76
N PRO A 87 6.47 18.11 19.02
CA PRO A 87 6.83 19.22 19.90
C PRO A 87 6.90 18.67 21.34
N ILE A 88 8.04 18.95 21.97
CA ILE A 88 8.24 18.89 23.43
C ILE A 88 7.31 19.85 24.16
#